data_AF-A0A233RAJ2-F1
#
_entry.id   AF-A0A233RAJ2-F1
#
_cell.length_a   1.000
_cell.length_b   1.000
_cell.length_c   1.000
_cell.angle_alpha   90.00
_cell.angle_beta   90.00
_cell.angle_gamma   90.00
#
_symmetry.space_group_name_H-M   'P 1'
#
loop_
_entity.id
_entity.type
_entity.pdbx_description
1 polymer ?
#
loop_
_entity_poly.entity_id
_entity_poly.type
_entity_poly.pdbx_seq_one_letter_code
_entity_poly.pdbx_strand_id
1 'polypeptide(L)' 'MAATIQSIEAILVDIPTIRPHKLSMTTMGVQTMVIVRIKDSDGLEGLGEAT' A
#
# COMPACT_ATOMS: atom_id res chain seq x y z
N MET A 1 -11.27 -6.71 26.92
CA MET A 1 -11.67 -7.39 25.66
C MET A 1 -10.51 -7.20 24.70
N ALA A 2 -10.15 -8.20 23.89
CA ALA A 2 -9.08 -8.05 22.90
C ALA A 2 -9.67 -7.51 21.59
N ALA A 3 -9.03 -6.53 20.98
CA ALA A 3 -9.44 -6.02 19.68
C ALA A 3 -9.34 -7.13 18.63
N THR A 4 -10.35 -7.26 17.77
CA THR A 4 -10.37 -8.23 16.66
C THR A 4 -10.33 -7.49 15.33
N ILE A 5 -9.60 -8.02 14.36
CA ILE A 5 -9.55 -7.45 13.00
C ILE A 5 -10.88 -7.74 12.31
N GLN A 6 -11.58 -6.70 11.88
CA GLN A 6 -12.88 -6.82 11.20
C GLN A 6 -12.75 -6.83 9.68
N SER A 7 -11.81 -6.05 9.14
CA SER A 7 -11.62 -5.97 7.69
C SER A 7 -10.17 -5.65 7.32
N ILE A 8 -9.75 -6.17 6.15
CA ILE A 8 -8.49 -5.85 5.51
C ILE A 8 -8.79 -5.51 4.04
N GLU A 9 -8.35 -4.34 3.59
CA GLU A 9 -8.43 -3.90 2.19
C GLU A 9 -7.01 -3.78 1.62
N ALA A 10 -6.83 -4.18 0.36
CA ALA A 10 -5.59 -3.98 -0.39
C ALA A 10 -5.88 -3.09 -1.61
N ILE A 11 -5.27 -1.92 -1.62
CA ILE A 11 -5.53 -0.87 -2.61
C ILE A 11 -4.26 -0.68 -3.43
N LEU A 12 -4.35 -0.97 -4.74
CA LEU A 12 -3.25 -0.68 -5.67
C LEU A 12 -3.25 0.82 -5.98
N VAL A 13 -2.07 1.42 -5.85
CA VAL A 13 -1.84 2.84 -6.13
C VAL A 13 -0.68 2.96 -7.10
N ASP A 14 -0.96 3.49 -8.28
CA ASP A 14 0.06 3.85 -9.26
C ASP A 14 0.59 5.25 -8.97
N ILE A 15 1.88 5.33 -8.61
CA ILE A 15 2.55 6.59 -8.33
C ILE A 15 3.52 6.91 -9.48
N PRO A 16 3.26 7.97 -10.28
CA PRO A 16 4.20 8.40 -11.30
C PRO A 16 5.48 8.94 -10.65
N THR A 17 6.63 8.48 -11.14
CA THR A 17 7.93 8.98 -10.69
C THR A 17 8.19 10.37 -11.28
N ILE A 18 8.81 11.27 -10.50
CA ILE A 18 9.16 12.62 -10.97
C ILE A 18 10.13 12.56 -12.17
N ARG A 19 11.02 11.56 -12.17
CA ARG A 19 11.92 11.22 -13.27
C ARG A 19 12.04 9.70 -13.39
N PRO A 20 12.12 9.14 -14.62
CA PRO A 20 12.25 7.71 -14.80
C PRO A 20 13.50 7.14 -14.14
N HIS A 21 13.35 6.07 -13.35
CA HIS A 21 14.45 5.40 -12.67
C HIS A 21 15.04 4.31 -13.57
N LYS A 22 16.33 4.40 -13.89
CA LYS A 22 17.03 3.38 -14.68
C LYS A 22 17.49 2.23 -13.79
N LEU A 23 17.00 1.04 -14.10
CA LEU A 23 17.47 -0.24 -13.56
C LEU A 23 18.30 -0.94 -14.64
N SER A 24 19.01 -2.02 -14.29
CA SER A 24 19.90 -2.70 -15.23
C SER A 24 19.22 -3.20 -16.51
N MET A 25 17.94 -3.58 -16.43
CA MET A 25 17.19 -4.18 -17.55
C MET A 25 15.96 -3.37 -17.98
N THR A 26 15.56 -2.36 -17.22
CA THR A 26 14.33 -1.60 -17.49
C THR A 26 14.44 -0.17 -16.99
N THR A 27 13.50 0.68 -17.39
CA THR A 27 13.35 2.04 -16.85
C THR A 27 11.94 2.17 -16.27
N MET A 28 11.83 2.46 -14.98
CA MET A 28 10.56 2.57 -14.27
C MET A 28 10.08 4.02 -14.28
N GLY A 29 8.94 4.29 -14.91
CA GLY A 29 8.27 5.59 -14.91
C GLY A 29 7.14 5.72 -13.89
N VAL A 30 6.58 4.60 -13.45
CA VAL A 30 5.49 4.50 -12.47
C VAL A 30 5.84 3.38 -11.51
N GLN A 31 5.61 3.59 -10.22
CA GLN A 31 5.71 2.57 -9.19
C GLN A 31 4.30 2.25 -8.71
N THR A 32 3.87 1.01 -8.89
CA THR A 32 2.65 0.49 -8.26
C THR A 32 3.00 0.05 -6.84
N MET A 33 2.26 0.53 -5.86
CA MET A 33 2.35 0.09 -4.46
C MET A 33 1.00 -0.39 -3.95
N VAL A 34 1.01 -1.17 -2.88
CA VAL A 34 -0.19 -1.61 -2.18
C VAL A 34 -0.30 -0.81 -0.88
N ILE A 35 -1.41 -0.09 -0.72
CA ILE A 35 -1.83 0.42 0.59
C ILE A 35 -2.77 -0.61 1.21
N VAL A 36 -2.37 -1.15 2.35
CA VAL A 36 -3.19 -2.06 3.15
C VAL A 36 -3.92 -1.24 4.21
N ARG A 37 -5.25 -1.32 4.25
CA ARG A 37 -6.07 -0.71 5.31
C ARG A 37 -6.67 -1.81 6.16
N ILE A 38 -6.48 -1.70 7.47
CA ILE A 38 -7.00 -2.65 8.46
C ILE A 38 -7.93 -1.90 9.42
N LYS A 39 -9.10 -2.46 9.72
CA LYS A 39 -10.01 -1.92 10.74
C LYS A 39 -10.26 -2.95 11.84
N ASP A 40 -10.24 -2.51 13.09
CA ASP A 40 -10.53 -3.38 14.24
C ASP A 40 -11.96 -3.21 14.79
N SER A 41 -12.27 -4.00 15.81
CA SER A 41 -13.58 -3.99 16.48
C SER A 41 -13.89 -2.72 17.26
N ASP A 42 -12.88 -1.95 17.59
CA ASP A 42 -12.98 -0.75 18.40
C ASP A 42 -13.08 0.50 17.50
N GLY A 43 -13.09 0.30 16.17
CA GLY A 43 -13.20 1.34 15.15
C GLY A 43 -11.86 2.01 14.82
N LEU A 44 -10.74 1.47 15.29
CA LEU A 44 -9.41 1.97 14.94
C LEU A 44 -9.01 1.50 13.55
N GLU A 45 -8.26 2.35 12.85
CA GLU A 45 -7.73 2.05 11.53
C GLU A 45 -6.20 2.05 11.51
N GLY A 46 -5.62 1.04 10.87
CA GLY A 46 -4.19 0.94 10.60
C GLY A 46 -3.91 0.95 9.11
N LEU A 47 -2.83 1.60 8.71
CA LEU A 47 -2.34 1.61 7.33
C LEU A 47 -0.96 0.92 7.25
N GLY A 48 -0.76 0.14 6.20
CA GLY A 48 0.52 -0.47 5.85
C GLY A 48 0.83 -0.26 4.37
N GLU A 49 2.11 -0.36 4.02
CA GLU A 49 2.59 -0.21 2.65
C GLU A 49 3.37 -1.46 2.21
N ALA A 50 3.24 -1.82 0.93
CA ALA A 50 4.02 -2.87 0.28
C ALA A 50 4.33 -2.48 -1.17
N THR A 51 5.49 -2.91 -1.67
CA THR A 51 6.02 -2.60 -3.01
C THR A 51 6.72 -3.81 -3.60
#